data_AF-A0A314YXD6-F1
#
_entry.id   AF-A0A314YXD6-F1
#
_cell.length_a   1.000
_cell.length_b   1.000
_cell.length_c   1.000
_cell.angle_alpha   90.00
_cell.angle_beta   90.00
_cell.angle_gamma   90.00
#
_symmetry.space_group_name_H-M   'P 1'
#
loop_
_entity.id
_entity.type
_entity.pdbx_description
1 polymer ?
#
loop_
_entity_poly.entity_id
_entity_poly.type
_entity_poly.pdbx_seq_one_letter_code
_entity_poly.pdbx_strand_id
1 'polypeptide(L)'
;MSSVSTFESTRWRFTKAEITILSGADIVAAYAIWTFVTYLTDVWDLSVTQAAGIFNLYYGIIKIMPLFTQYIVDAFLGNYRMLMISSYAFVAVSFFHSSSIPLWYWPNTSGIYIY
;
A
#
# COMPACT_ATOMS: atom_id res chain seq x y z
N MET A 1 -38.63 13.85 3.55
CA MET A 1 -38.59 12.57 2.81
C MET A 1 -37.50 12.49 1.73
N SER A 2 -37.04 13.60 1.12
CA SER A 2 -35.97 13.59 0.10
C SER A 2 -34.53 13.47 0.63
N SER A 3 -34.28 13.83 1.89
CA SER A 3 -32.95 13.76 2.51
C SER A 3 -32.53 12.33 2.91
N VAL A 4 -33.49 11.44 3.18
CA VAL A 4 -33.23 10.05 3.59
C VAL A 4 -32.86 9.18 2.39
N SER A 5 -33.57 9.32 1.26
CA SER A 5 -33.27 8.58 0.02
C SER A 5 -31.94 8.98 -0.60
N THR A 6 -31.56 10.25 -0.48
CA THR A 6 -30.25 10.75 -0.90
C THR A 6 -29.13 10.23 0.02
N PHE A 7 -29.33 10.19 1.34
CA PHE A 7 -28.37 9.58 2.26
C PHE A 7 -28.14 8.10 1.96
N GLU A 8 -29.21 7.31 1.78
CA GLU A 8 -29.10 5.88 1.46
C GLU A 8 -28.39 5.63 0.13
N SER A 9 -28.76 6.36 -0.93
CA SER A 9 -28.08 6.24 -2.23
C SER A 9 -26.60 6.60 -2.17
N THR A 10 -26.22 7.57 -1.33
CA THR A 10 -24.80 7.93 -1.13
C THR A 10 -24.08 6.83 -0.35
N ARG A 11 -24.72 6.26 0.69
CA ARG A 11 -24.22 5.11 1.45
C ARG A 11 -23.92 3.90 0.57
N TRP A 12 -24.85 3.57 -0.35
CA TRP A 12 -24.68 2.46 -1.31
C TRP A 12 -23.56 2.70 -2.33
N ARG A 13 -23.24 3.97 -2.63
CA ARG A 13 -22.14 4.31 -3.53
C ARG A 13 -20.79 4.16 -2.85
N PHE A 14 -20.69 4.54 -1.58
CA PHE A 14 -19.46 4.39 -0.81
C PHE A 14 -19.13 2.92 -0.53
N THR A 15 -20.10 2.10 -0.13
CA THR A 15 -19.85 0.66 0.10
C THR A 15 -19.41 -0.07 -1.16
N LYS A 16 -19.99 0.25 -2.33
CA LYS A 16 -19.52 -0.29 -3.61
C LYS A 16 -18.11 0.16 -3.95
N ALA A 17 -17.75 1.41 -3.68
CA ALA A 17 -16.42 1.95 -3.97
C ALA A 17 -15.34 1.28 -3.08
N GLU A 18 -15.61 1.10 -1.79
CA GLU A 18 -14.70 0.42 -0.86
C GLU A 18 -14.43 -1.02 -1.28
N ILE A 19 -15.47 -1.76 -1.68
CA ILE A 19 -15.34 -3.14 -2.16
C ILE A 19 -14.50 -3.18 -3.45
N THR A 20 -14.70 -2.24 -4.38
CA THR A 20 -13.91 -2.16 -5.62
C THR A 20 -12.44 -1.88 -5.34
N ILE A 21 -12.13 -0.95 -4.43
CA ILE A 21 -10.75 -0.61 -4.05
C ILE A 21 -10.08 -1.83 -3.40
N LEU A 22 -10.78 -2.55 -2.53
CA LEU A 22 -10.29 -3.78 -1.92
C LEU A 22 -9.96 -4.84 -2.98
N SER A 23 -10.85 -5.04 -3.95
CA SER A 23 -10.61 -6.00 -5.04
C SER A 23 -9.39 -5.64 -5.91
N GLY A 24 -9.14 -4.34 -6.11
CA GLY A 24 -7.95 -3.86 -6.82
C GLY A 24 -6.68 -4.12 -6.02
N ALA A 25 -6.72 -3.90 -4.70
CA ALA A 25 -5.62 -4.19 -3.81
C ALA A 25 -5.26 -5.69 -3.77
N ASP A 26 -6.27 -6.57 -3.82
CA ASP A 26 -6.06 -8.03 -3.87
C ASP A 26 -5.30 -8.47 -5.14
N ILE A 27 -5.57 -7.84 -6.28
CA ILE A 27 -4.86 -8.11 -7.54
C ILE A 27 -3.40 -7.67 -7.43
N VAL A 28 -3.13 -6.47 -6.90
CA VAL A 28 -1.76 -5.95 -6.72
C VAL A 28 -0.98 -6.83 -5.74
N ALA A 29 -1.63 -7.28 -4.66
CA ALA A 29 -1.04 -8.20 -3.70
C ALA A 29 -0.67 -9.56 -4.32
N ALA A 30 -1.52 -10.09 -5.21
CA ALA A 30 -1.24 -11.33 -5.93
C ALA A 30 0.00 -11.22 -6.84
N TYR A 31 0.17 -10.09 -7.52
CA TYR A 31 1.38 -9.82 -8.32
C TYR A 31 2.65 -9.71 -7.47
N ALA A 32 2.59 -9.03 -6.32
CA ALA A 32 3.72 -8.90 -5.41
C ALA A 32 4.17 -10.25 -4.85
N ILE A 33 3.20 -11.11 -4.51
CA ILE A 33 3.42 -12.48 -4.06
C ILE A 33 4.18 -13.31 -5.10
N TRP A 34 3.83 -13.18 -6.38
CA TRP A 34 4.48 -13.93 -7.45
C TRP A 34 5.96 -13.54 -7.59
N THR A 35 6.25 -12.25 -7.50
CA THR A 35 7.61 -11.69 -7.55
C THR A 35 8.46 -12.12 -6.34
N PHE A 36 7.83 -12.36 -5.18
CA PHE A 36 8.53 -12.84 -3.99
C PHE A 36 9.05 -14.26 -4.15
N VAL A 37 8.26 -15.16 -4.74
CA VAL A 37 8.69 -16.55 -4.99
C VAL A 37 9.82 -16.58 -6.01
N THR A 38 9.72 -15.80 -7.10
CA THR A 38 10.80 -15.72 -8.11
C THR A 38 12.08 -15.14 -7.54
N TYR A 39 12.00 -14.17 -6.63
CA TYR A 39 13.19 -13.61 -5.98
C TYR A 39 13.90 -14.64 -5.10
N LEU A 40 13.16 -15.47 -4.36
CA LEU A 40 13.73 -16.53 -3.52
C LEU A 40 14.41 -17.62 -4.36
N THR A 41 13.89 -17.93 -5.55
CA THR A 41 14.50 -18.94 -6.42
C THR A 41 15.68 -18.38 -7.22
N ASP A 42 15.59 -17.15 -7.74
CA ASP A 42 16.61 -16.61 -8.66
C ASP A 42 17.77 -15.93 -7.94
N VAL A 43 17.50 -15.20 -6.84
CA VAL A 43 18.54 -14.41 -6.14
C VAL A 43 19.13 -15.18 -4.98
N TRP A 44 18.32 -15.97 -4.28
CA TRP A 44 18.77 -16.75 -3.13
C TRP A 44 19.10 -18.21 -3.46
N ASP A 45 18.89 -18.63 -4.72
CA ASP A 45 19.21 -19.97 -5.24
C ASP A 45 18.60 -21.11 -4.39
N LEU A 46 17.43 -20.85 -3.77
CA LEU A 46 16.73 -21.84 -2.98
C LEU A 46 16.01 -22.84 -3.87
N SER A 47 16.03 -24.12 -3.46
CA SER A 47 15.20 -25.14 -4.10
C SER A 47 13.72 -24.76 -4.02
N VAL A 48 12.96 -25.06 -5.06
CA VAL A 48 11.52 -24.72 -5.18
C VAL A 48 10.72 -25.19 -3.97
N THR A 49 11.08 -26.35 -3.39
CA THR A 49 10.44 -26.90 -2.19
C THR A 49 10.67 -26.03 -0.94
N GLN A 50 11.88 -25.51 -0.76
CA GLN A 50 12.20 -24.64 0.36
C GLN A 50 11.59 -23.24 0.19
N ALA A 51 11.63 -22.69 -1.03
CA ALA A 51 11.00 -21.41 -1.36
C ALA A 51 9.48 -21.44 -1.11
N ALA A 52 8.79 -22.52 -1.51
CA ALA A 52 7.36 -22.70 -1.26
C ALA A 52 7.03 -22.81 0.24
N GLY A 53 7.90 -23.43 1.04
CA GLY A 53 7.75 -23.51 2.49
C GLY A 53 7.80 -22.14 3.17
N ILE A 54 8.80 -21.33 2.83
CA ILE A 54 8.94 -19.95 3.33
C ILE A 54 7.77 -19.09 2.86
N PHE A 55 7.37 -19.23 1.60
CA PHE A 55 6.24 -18.50 1.04
C PHE A 55 4.92 -18.81 1.75
N ASN A 56 4.63 -20.08 2.06
CA ASN A 56 3.41 -20.45 2.80
C ASN A 56 3.38 -19.87 4.21
N LEU A 57 4.52 -19.80 4.90
CA LEU A 57 4.62 -19.14 6.20
C LEU A 57 4.35 -17.63 6.08
N TYR A 58 5.00 -16.98 5.11
CA TYR A 58 4.82 -15.56 4.83
C TYR A 58 3.37 -15.22 4.48
N TYR A 59 2.74 -16.01 3.62
CA TYR A 59 1.34 -15.87 3.24
C TYR A 59 0.39 -16.05 4.44
N GLY A 60 0.69 -17.00 5.33
CA GLY A 60 -0.03 -17.17 6.59
C GLY A 60 0.06 -15.94 7.49
N ILE A 61 1.25 -15.35 7.61
CA ILE A 61 1.48 -14.12 8.41
C ILE A 61 0.70 -12.95 7.81
N ILE A 62 0.74 -12.75 6.48
CA ILE A 62 -0.03 -11.68 5.83
C ILE A 62 -1.52 -11.80 6.14
N LYS A 63 -2.08 -13.01 6.18
CA LYS A 63 -3.52 -13.18 6.50
C LYS A 63 -3.87 -12.87 7.95
N ILE A 64 -2.95 -13.08 8.87
CA ILE A 64 -3.17 -12.83 10.31
C ILE A 64 -2.89 -11.37 10.66
N MET A 65 -2.01 -10.70 9.90
CA MET A 65 -1.62 -9.29 10.10
C MET A 65 -2.78 -8.30 10.22
N PRO A 66 -3.85 -8.31 9.39
CA PRO A 66 -4.96 -7.36 9.49
C PRO A 66 -5.64 -7.41 10.87
N LEU A 67 -5.86 -8.61 11.39
CA LEU A 67 -6.46 -8.83 12.71
C LEU A 67 -5.56 -8.29 13.82
N PHE A 68 -4.25 -8.52 13.70
CA PHE A 68 -3.26 -8.02 14.63
C PHE A 68 -3.18 -6.48 14.62
N THR A 69 -3.16 -5.87 13.43
CA THR A 69 -3.16 -4.41 13.30
C THR A 69 -4.45 -3.78 13.80
N GLN A 70 -5.60 -4.41 13.56
CA GLN A 70 -6.88 -3.93 14.06
C GLN A 70 -6.94 -3.99 15.59
N TYR A 71 -6.42 -5.06 16.20
CA TYR A 71 -6.31 -5.20 17.65
C TYR A 71 -5.41 -4.13 18.28
N ILE A 72 -4.25 -3.84 17.68
CA ILE A 72 -3.36 -2.77 18.17
C ILE A 72 -4.02 -1.40 18.09
N VAL A 73 -4.70 -1.11 16.97
CA VAL A 73 -5.40 0.16 16.78
C VAL A 73 -6.51 0.32 17.82
N ASP A 74 -7.31 -0.71 18.03
CA ASP A 74 -8.46 -0.68 18.95
C ASP A 74 -8.03 -0.64 20.43
N ALA A 75 -6.92 -1.31 20.78
CA ALA A 75 -6.45 -1.39 22.17
C ALA A 75 -5.59 -0.19 22.62
N PHE A 76 -4.82 0.44 21.73
CA PHE A 76 -3.82 1.45 22.13
C PHE A 76 -4.02 2.83 21.52
N LEU A 77 -4.72 2.97 20.39
CA LEU A 77 -4.68 4.17 19.56
C LEU A 77 -6.08 4.69 19.24
N GLY A 78 -6.69 5.41 20.19
CA GLY A 78 -7.81 6.29 19.88
C GLY A 78 -7.49 7.23 18.70
N ASN A 79 -8.52 7.59 17.91
CA ASN A 79 -8.48 8.30 16.62
C ASN A 79 -7.40 9.39 16.44
N TYR A 80 -7.05 10.11 17.50
CA TYR A 80 -6.06 11.19 17.45
C TYR A 80 -4.62 10.71 17.15
N ARG A 81 -4.26 9.50 17.59
CA ARG A 81 -2.90 8.94 17.38
C ARG A 81 -2.71 8.35 15.99
N MET A 82 -3.79 7.88 15.36
CA MET A 82 -3.78 7.38 13.99
C MET A 82 -3.43 8.48 12.97
N LEU A 83 -3.92 9.71 13.19
CA LEU A 83 -3.58 10.88 12.37
C LEU A 83 -2.11 11.29 12.49
N MET A 84 -1.50 11.11 13.66
CA MET A 84 -0.07 11.43 13.83
C MET A 84 0.82 10.43 13.09
N ILE A 85 0.47 9.15 13.10
CA ILE A 85 1.25 8.11 12.40
C ILE A 85 1.13 8.25 10.88
N SER A 86 -0.07 8.54 10.35
CA SER A 86 -0.23 8.76 8.92
C SER A 86 0.55 9.97 8.43
N SER A 87 0.59 11.06 9.21
CA SER A 87 1.41 12.24 8.93
C SER A 87 2.90 11.89 8.91
N TYR A 88 3.38 11.12 9.88
CA TYR A 88 4.80 10.73 9.94
C TYR A 88 5.19 9.81 8.78
N ALA A 89 4.33 8.84 8.44
CA ALA A 89 4.53 7.94 7.31
C ALA A 89 4.55 8.70 5.97
N PHE A 90 3.66 9.68 5.80
CA PHE A 90 3.63 10.51 4.58
C PHE A 90 4.93 11.29 4.42
N VAL A 91 5.41 11.95 5.48
CA VAL A 91 6.67 12.71 5.46
C VAL A 91 7.86 11.79 5.17
N ALA A 92 7.91 10.62 5.79
CA ALA A 92 8.98 9.65 5.54
C ALA A 92 9.02 9.21 4.07
N VAL A 93 7.87 8.83 3.50
CA VAL A 93 7.78 8.42 2.09
C VAL A 93 8.18 9.56 1.15
N SER A 94 7.72 10.80 1.41
CA SER A 94 8.11 11.96 0.61
C SER A 94 9.61 12.22 0.67
N PHE A 95 10.24 12.08 1.84
CA PHE A 95 11.68 12.27 2.01
C PHE A 95 12.50 11.24 1.20
N PHE A 96 12.12 9.96 1.28
CA PHE A 96 12.76 8.92 0.48
C PHE A 96 12.56 9.14 -1.03
N HIS A 97 11.37 9.58 -1.44
CA HIS A 97 11.09 9.90 -2.83
C HIS A 97 11.96 11.07 -3.33
N SER A 98 12.07 12.16 -2.56
CA SER A 98 12.92 13.31 -2.90
C SER A 98 14.41 12.95 -2.96
N SER A 99 14.89 12.06 -2.10
CA SER A 99 16.29 11.59 -2.14
C SER A 99 16.63 10.76 -3.39
N SER A 100 15.61 10.26 -4.09
CA SER A 100 15.75 9.43 -5.30
C SER A 100 15.70 10.25 -6.59
N ILE A 101 15.36 11.55 -6.55
CA ILE A 101 15.33 12.45 -7.71
C ILE A 101 16.72 13.06 -7.88
N PRO A 102 17.47 12.71 -8.93
CA PRO A 102 18.77 13.32 -9.17
C PRO A 102 18.63 14.79 -9.59
N LEU A 103 19.47 15.68 -9.05
CA LEU A 103 19.49 17.12 -9.34
C LEU A 103 19.74 17.49 -10.82
N TRP A 104 20.03 16.52 -11.70
CA TRP A 104 20.16 16.73 -13.15
C TRP A 104 18.83 16.67 -13.92
N TYR A 105 17.72 16.33 -13.27
CA TYR A 105 16.38 16.30 -13.88
C TYR A 105 15.62 17.64 -13.78
N TRP A 106 16.19 18.68 -13.16
CA TRP A 106 15.62 20.03 -13.23
C TRP A 106 15.83 20.60 -14.64
N PRO A 107 14.77 20.95 -15.39
CA PRO A 107 14.96 21.70 -16.63
C PRO A 107 15.58 23.04 -16.24
N ASN A 108 16.76 23.34 -16.78
CA ASN A 108 17.33 24.68 -16.74
C ASN A 108 16.34 25.66 -17.38
N THR A 109 15.47 26.30 -16.59
CA THR A 109 14.56 27.36 -17.02
C THR A 109 15.29 28.70 -17.21
N SER A 110 16.49 28.65 -17.77
CA SER A 110 17.34 29.81 -18.08
C SER A 110 17.93 29.73 -19.49
N GLY A 111 17.23 29.08 -20.42
CA GLY A 111 17.68 28.86 -21.79
C GLY A 111 16.60 29.10 -22.84
N ILE A 112 15.89 30.23 -22.77
CA ILE A 112 15.32 30.83 -23.98
C ILE A 112 16.51 31.45 -24.74
N TYR A 113 17.13 30.69 -25.64
CA TYR A 113 17.91 31.26 -26.75
C TYR A 113 17.67 30.41 -28.00
N ILE A 114 16.75 30.90 -28.83
CA ILE A 114 16.84 31.00 -30.29
C ILE A 114 18.09 30.36 -30.92
N TYR A 115 17.93 29.30 -31.72
CA TYR A 115 17.98 29.28 -33.20
C TYR A 115 17.38 27.97 -33.72
#